data_AF-A0A087SXV1-F1
#
_entry.id   AF-A0A087SXV1-F1
#
_cell.length_a   1.000
_cell.length_b   1.000
_cell.length_c   1.000
_cell.angle_alpha   90.00
_cell.angle_beta   90.00
_cell.angle_gamma   90.00
#
_symmetry.space_group_name_H-M   'P 1'
#
loop_
_entity.id
_entity.type
_entity.pdbx_description
1 polymer ?
#
loop_
_entity_poly.entity_id
_entity_poly.type
_entity_poly.pdbx_seq_one_letter_code
_entity_poly.pdbx_strand_id
1 'polypeptide(L)'
;MHSCEIIMFLLYLATFILPIQSQYSFRKASVIPTSYPPSENLTNISIGAILPQYGFKEPSRAIRKALTEATKNVNRNKNKNVKFKFTNNYQLHAHLVEMDTSASPLTVLDVLCEKVLAENVSVIMYMTNAHAHGSVYGGNVATAQ
;
A
#
# COMPACT_ATOMS: atom_id res chain seq x y z
N MET A 1 -45.74 -28.49 20.39
CA MET A 1 -44.99 -28.49 19.11
C MET A 1 -45.07 -27.16 18.34
N HIS A 2 -45.79 -26.13 18.81
CA HIS A 2 -45.88 -24.84 18.08
C HIS A 2 -44.79 -23.80 18.41
N SER A 3 -44.03 -23.99 19.47
CA SER A 3 -43.00 -23.02 19.89
C SER A 3 -41.71 -23.09 19.05
N CYS A 4 -41.43 -24.23 18.43
CA CYS A 4 -40.20 -24.44 17.65
C CYS A 4 -40.29 -23.82 16.24
N GLU A 5 -41.47 -23.88 15.63
CA GLU A 5 -41.68 -23.31 14.28
C GLU A 5 -41.59 -21.78 14.27
N ILE A 6 -42.04 -21.12 15.35
CA ILE A 6 -41.97 -19.66 15.48
C ILE A 6 -40.50 -19.20 15.60
N ILE A 7 -39.67 -19.93 16.34
CA ILE A 7 -38.25 -19.61 16.50
C ILE A 7 -37.49 -19.77 15.18
N MET A 8 -37.81 -20.83 14.42
CA MET A 8 -37.23 -21.04 13.10
C MET A 8 -37.65 -19.95 12.10
N PHE A 9 -38.90 -19.50 12.15
CA PHE A 9 -39.38 -18.39 11.31
C PHE A 9 -38.69 -17.05 11.64
N LEU A 10 -38.44 -16.78 12.93
CA LEU A 10 -37.75 -15.57 13.37
C LEU A 10 -36.26 -15.58 12.97
N LEU A 11 -35.60 -16.73 13.05
CA LEU A 11 -34.21 -16.88 12.58
C LEU A 11 -34.09 -16.73 11.06
N TYR A 12 -35.09 -17.20 10.31
CA TYR A 12 -35.14 -17.05 8.85
C TYR A 12 -35.41 -15.61 8.40
N LEU A 13 -36.20 -14.84 9.17
CA LEU A 13 -36.41 -13.42 8.90
C LEU A 13 -35.16 -12.56 9.19
N ALA A 14 -34.40 -12.90 10.25
CA ALA A 14 -33.20 -12.16 10.64
C ALA A 14 -32.07 -12.24 9.59
N THR A 15 -32.02 -13.32 8.80
CA THR A 15 -31.03 -13.47 7.71
C THR A 15 -31.47 -12.84 6.39
N PHE A 16 -32.76 -12.59 6.19
CA PHE A 16 -33.30 -11.98 4.96
C PHE A 16 -33.43 -10.45 5.00
N ILE A 17 -33.51 -9.84 6.20
CA ILE A 17 -33.77 -8.38 6.35
C ILE A 17 -32.50 -7.59 6.71
N LEU A 18 -31.32 -8.21 6.72
CA LEU A 18 -30.07 -7.46 6.65
C LEU A 18 -29.64 -7.39 5.19
N PRO A 19 -30.08 -6.39 4.40
CA PRO A 19 -29.35 -6.06 3.20
C PRO A 19 -27.94 -5.70 3.68
N ILE A 20 -26.98 -6.51 3.25
CA ILE A 20 -25.58 -6.13 3.17
C ILE A 20 -25.60 -4.86 2.31
N GLN A 21 -25.74 -3.70 2.95
CA GLN A 21 -25.41 -2.42 2.36
C GLN A 21 -23.90 -2.45 2.24
N SER A 22 -23.45 -3.12 1.18
CA SER A 22 -22.14 -2.98 0.63
C SER A 22 -22.02 -1.52 0.20
N GLN A 23 -21.63 -0.64 1.13
CA GLN A 23 -21.15 0.69 0.82
C GLN A 23 -19.77 0.57 0.18
N TYR A 24 -19.68 -0.14 -0.95
CA TYR A 24 -18.65 0.13 -1.93
C TYR A 24 -19.03 1.46 -2.59
N SER A 25 -18.80 2.55 -1.85
CA SER A 25 -18.77 3.89 -2.41
C SER A 25 -17.60 3.94 -3.38
N PHE A 26 -17.85 3.51 -4.62
CA PHE A 26 -16.94 3.74 -5.73
C PHE A 26 -16.73 5.24 -5.84
N ARG A 27 -15.47 5.63 -5.55
CA ARG A 27 -14.82 6.92 -5.76
C ARG A 27 -15.74 7.98 -6.39
N LYS A 28 -16.26 8.89 -5.58
CA LYS A 28 -16.47 10.26 -6.09
C LYS A 28 -15.13 10.69 -6.67
N ALA A 29 -15.11 11.07 -7.94
CA ALA A 29 -13.94 11.70 -8.53
C ALA A 29 -13.59 12.88 -7.62
N SER A 30 -12.49 12.76 -6.89
CA SER A 30 -11.96 13.85 -6.08
C SER A 30 -11.75 15.02 -7.03
N VAL A 31 -12.59 16.05 -6.91
CA VAL A 31 -12.36 17.33 -7.58
C VAL A 31 -10.99 17.79 -7.09
N ILE A 32 -9.97 17.70 -7.94
CA ILE A 32 -8.63 18.18 -7.62
C ILE A 32 -8.76 19.69 -7.43
N PRO A 33 -8.54 20.24 -6.23
CA PRO A 33 -8.72 21.67 -6.04
C PRO A 33 -7.71 22.41 -6.89
N THR A 34 -8.22 23.29 -7.74
CA THR A 34 -7.44 24.03 -8.75
C THR A 34 -6.62 25.17 -8.15
N SER A 35 -6.82 25.50 -6.88
CA SER A 35 -5.88 26.32 -6.11
C SER A 35 -5.98 26.04 -4.62
N TYR A 36 -4.93 25.44 -4.06
CA TYR A 36 -4.62 25.61 -2.65
C TYR A 36 -3.68 26.82 -2.53
N PRO A 37 -3.92 27.74 -1.59
CA PRO A 37 -2.90 28.74 -1.24
C PRO A 37 -1.62 27.98 -0.85
N PRO A 38 -0.43 28.48 -1.20
CA PRO A 38 0.81 27.83 -0.80
C PRO A 38 0.83 27.76 0.74
N SER A 39 0.60 26.57 1.29
CA SER A 39 0.70 26.36 2.72
C SER A 39 2.18 26.38 3.08
N GLU A 40 2.55 27.15 4.10
CA GLU A 40 3.93 27.17 4.61
C GLU A 40 4.39 25.78 5.08
N ASN A 41 3.44 24.91 5.41
CA ASN A 41 3.66 23.52 5.78
C ASN A 41 3.24 22.58 4.65
N LEU A 42 4.19 21.79 4.14
CA LEU A 42 3.93 20.75 3.15
C LEU A 42 3.10 19.62 3.77
N THR A 43 2.15 19.08 3.02
CA THR A 43 1.39 17.89 3.44
C THR A 43 2.25 16.64 3.24
N ASN A 44 2.45 15.85 4.30
CA ASN A 44 3.20 14.61 4.21
C ASN A 44 2.37 13.52 3.50
N ILE A 45 2.98 12.87 2.51
CA ILE A 45 2.47 11.68 1.86
C ILE A 45 3.44 10.55 2.16
N SER A 46 2.97 9.52 2.87
CA SER A 46 3.77 8.36 3.23
C SER A 46 3.51 7.21 2.25
N ILE A 47 4.57 6.55 1.81
CA ILE A 47 4.54 5.31 1.05
C ILE A 47 5.13 4.21 1.93
N GLY A 48 4.43 3.09 2.06
CA GLY A 48 4.96 1.88 2.67
C GLY A 48 5.64 1.00 1.62
N ALA A 49 6.76 0.38 1.95
CA ALA A 49 7.41 -0.57 1.08
C ALA A 49 7.90 -1.80 1.85
N ILE A 50 7.46 -2.98 1.40
CA ILE A 50 7.93 -4.27 1.89
C ILE A 50 8.98 -4.79 0.92
N LEU A 51 10.22 -4.86 1.40
CA LEU A 51 11.41 -5.19 0.64
C LEU A 51 11.86 -6.63 0.91
N PRO A 52 12.37 -7.35 -0.09
CA PRO A 52 12.97 -8.66 0.11
C PRO A 52 14.25 -8.54 0.95
N GLN A 53 14.29 -9.32 2.02
CA GLN A 53 15.49 -9.61 2.78
C GLN A 53 16.16 -10.83 2.15
N TYR A 54 17.30 -10.60 1.51
CA TYR A 54 18.12 -11.67 0.93
C TYR A 54 19.16 -12.16 1.94
N GLY A 55 19.68 -13.38 1.75
CA GLY A 55 20.81 -13.88 2.55
C GLY A 55 22.08 -13.04 2.41
N PHE A 56 22.28 -12.43 1.24
CA PHE A 56 23.32 -11.43 0.99
C PHE A 56 22.77 -10.01 1.24
N LYS A 57 23.59 -9.15 1.85
CA LYS A 57 23.14 -7.80 2.28
C LYS A 57 23.13 -6.80 1.12
N GLU A 58 23.92 -7.04 0.09
CA GLU A 58 24.15 -6.12 -1.03
C GLU A 58 22.89 -5.86 -1.84
N PRO A 59 22.09 -6.88 -2.24
CA PRO A 59 20.87 -6.65 -3.00
C PRO A 59 19.81 -5.88 -2.20
N SER A 60 19.58 -6.23 -0.93
CA SER A 60 18.64 -5.50 -0.06
C SER A 60 19.08 -4.04 0.14
N ARG A 61 20.38 -3.80 0.33
CA ARG A 61 20.95 -2.44 0.41
C ARG A 61 20.74 -1.65 -0.87
N ALA A 62 20.92 -2.26 -2.03
CA ALA A 62 20.75 -1.60 -3.32
C ALA A 62 19.30 -1.12 -3.51
N ILE A 63 18.32 -1.99 -3.24
CA ILE A 63 16.89 -1.65 -3.32
C ILE A 63 16.53 -0.53 -2.34
N ARG A 64 16.96 -0.66 -1.08
CA ARG A 64 16.71 0.34 -0.05
C ARG A 64 17.30 1.70 -0.42
N LYS A 65 18.53 1.71 -0.96
CA LYS A 65 19.19 2.93 -1.44
C LYS A 65 18.42 3.55 -2.59
N ALA A 66 18.03 2.76 -3.60
CA ALA A 66 17.28 3.24 -4.75
C ALA A 66 15.96 3.92 -4.35
N LEU A 67 15.19 3.30 -3.45
CA LEU A 67 13.91 3.85 -3.01
C LEU A 67 14.08 5.11 -2.13
N THR A 68 15.11 5.12 -1.30
CA THR A 68 15.48 6.30 -0.50
C THR A 68 15.91 7.46 -1.41
N GLU A 69 16.72 7.20 -2.42
CA GLU A 69 17.17 8.20 -3.39
C GLU A 69 16.02 8.70 -4.26
N ALA A 70 15.13 7.83 -4.72
CA ALA A 70 13.93 8.22 -5.46
C ALA A 70 13.07 9.20 -4.65
N THR A 71 12.80 8.89 -3.38
CA THR A 71 12.04 9.74 -2.47
C THR A 71 12.73 11.10 -2.27
N LYS A 72 14.04 11.10 -2.04
CA LYS A 72 14.84 12.33 -1.93
C LYS A 72 14.79 13.16 -3.21
N ASN A 73 14.90 12.54 -4.38
CA ASN A 73 14.91 13.21 -5.67
C ASN A 73 13.56 13.86 -5.98
N VAL A 74 12.45 13.17 -5.67
CA VAL A 74 11.11 13.76 -5.74
C VAL A 74 11.05 15.01 -4.86
N ASN A 75 11.43 14.90 -3.59
CA ASN A 75 11.37 16.03 -2.66
C ASN A 75 12.32 17.19 -2.98
N ARG A 76 13.43 16.93 -3.68
CA ARG A 76 14.41 17.94 -4.08
C ARG A 76 13.96 18.75 -5.30
N ASN A 77 13.03 18.25 -6.11
CA ASN A 77 12.54 18.94 -7.32
C ASN A 77 11.57 20.09 -6.99
N LYS A 78 11.91 20.92 -5.99
CA LYS A 78 11.20 22.16 -5.63
C LYS A 78 11.57 23.26 -6.61
N ASN A 79 11.08 23.17 -7.84
CA ASN A 79 11.21 24.28 -8.77
C ASN A 79 10.13 25.32 -8.44
N LYS A 80 10.56 26.43 -7.83
CA LYS A 80 9.68 27.53 -7.38
C LYS A 80 8.89 28.18 -8.52
N ASN A 81 9.32 27.98 -9.77
CA ASN A 81 8.76 28.68 -10.94
C ASN A 81 7.62 27.91 -11.64
N VAL A 82 7.20 26.76 -11.15
CA VAL A 82 6.07 26.00 -11.74
C VAL A 82 4.89 25.98 -10.77
N LYS A 83 3.80 26.64 -11.18
CA LYS A 83 2.59 26.87 -10.38
C LYS A 83 1.94 25.59 -9.84
N PHE A 84 2.06 24.48 -10.58
CA PHE A 84 1.47 23.19 -10.20
C PHE A 84 2.52 22.08 -10.23
N LYS A 85 3.30 21.98 -9.15
CA LYS A 85 4.13 20.80 -8.89
C LYS A 85 3.69 20.14 -7.59
N PHE A 86 3.64 18.81 -7.64
CA PHE A 86 3.40 17.96 -6.46
C PHE A 86 4.24 18.41 -5.25
N THR A 87 5.52 18.69 -5.47
CA THR A 87 6.51 19.06 -4.45
C THR A 87 6.29 20.42 -3.79
N ASN A 88 5.39 21.26 -4.32
CA ASN A 88 5.08 22.55 -3.74
C ASN A 88 4.04 22.44 -2.62
N ASN A 89 3.23 21.37 -2.63
CA ASN A 89 2.16 21.14 -1.67
C ASN A 89 2.40 19.87 -0.84
N TYR A 90 3.18 18.93 -1.37
CA TYR A 90 3.38 17.61 -0.79
C TYR A 90 4.87 17.30 -0.56
N GLN A 91 5.12 16.54 0.50
CA GLN A 91 6.41 15.94 0.81
C GLN A 91 6.26 14.42 0.90
N LEU A 92 7.09 13.70 0.14
CA LEU A 92 7.06 12.25 0.08
C LEU A 92 7.93 11.65 1.19
N HIS A 93 7.42 10.67 1.91
CA HIS A 93 8.18 9.86 2.87
C HIS A 93 8.03 8.39 2.53
N ALA A 94 9.07 7.60 2.74
CA ALA A 94 9.07 6.17 2.47
C ALA A 94 9.37 5.40 3.76
N HIS A 95 8.44 4.54 4.16
CA HIS A 95 8.56 3.63 5.30
C HIS A 95 8.94 2.26 4.76
N LEU A 96 10.16 1.83 5.04
CA LEU A 96 10.77 0.64 4.46
C LEU A 96 10.80 -0.48 5.48
N VAL A 97 10.19 -1.61 5.17
CA VAL A 97 10.17 -2.81 5.99
C VAL A 97 10.81 -3.94 5.22
N GLU A 98 11.85 -4.56 5.77
CA GLU A 98 12.45 -5.76 5.19
C GLU A 98 11.72 -7.00 5.69
N MET A 99 11.51 -7.97 4.80
CA MET A 99 10.82 -9.22 5.07
C MET A 99 11.46 -10.37 4.30
N ASP A 100 11.49 -11.55 4.90
CA ASP A 100 11.95 -12.76 4.24
C ASP A 100 11.15 -13.04 2.97
N THR A 101 11.85 -13.39 1.89
CA THR A 101 11.25 -13.82 0.61
C THR A 101 10.33 -15.04 0.72
N SER A 102 10.48 -15.84 1.77
CA SER A 102 9.72 -17.06 2.06
C SER A 102 8.66 -16.87 3.15
N ALA A 103 8.37 -15.62 3.54
CA ALA A 103 7.37 -15.32 4.57
C ALA A 103 5.99 -15.91 4.23
N SER A 104 5.34 -16.50 5.23
CA SER A 104 3.99 -17.05 5.06
C SER A 104 2.96 -15.94 4.79
N PRO A 105 1.81 -16.23 4.15
CA PRO A 105 0.75 -15.24 3.96
C PRO A 105 0.27 -14.58 5.26
N LEU A 106 0.27 -15.31 6.38
CA LEU A 106 -0.05 -14.75 7.69
C LEU A 106 1.01 -13.75 8.16
N THR A 107 2.28 -14.11 8.03
CA THR A 107 3.41 -13.22 8.34
C THR A 107 3.38 -11.94 7.49
N VAL A 108 3.00 -12.06 6.21
CA VAL A 108 2.82 -10.90 5.32
C VAL A 108 1.70 -9.99 5.84
N LEU A 109 0.56 -10.57 6.25
CA LEU A 109 -0.57 -9.84 6.78
C LEU A 109 -0.21 -9.11 8.09
N ASP A 110 0.48 -9.80 9.01
CA ASP A 110 0.90 -9.22 10.28
C ASP A 110 1.81 -8.00 10.04
N VAL A 111 2.80 -8.13 9.16
CA VAL A 111 3.69 -7.01 8.82
C VAL A 111 2.95 -5.86 8.14
N LEU A 112 2.00 -6.16 7.25
CA LEU A 112 1.18 -5.13 6.62
C LEU A 112 0.39 -4.35 7.66
N CYS A 113 -0.31 -5.03 8.56
CA CYS A 113 -1.14 -4.40 9.58
C CYS A 113 -0.32 -3.65 10.62
N GLU A 114 0.72 -4.28 11.18
CA GLU A 114 1.42 -3.75 12.34
C GLU A 114 2.53 -2.76 11.99
N LYS A 115 3.18 -2.92 10.82
CA LYS A 115 4.37 -2.12 10.47
C LYS A 115 4.15 -1.15 9.32
N VAL A 116 3.27 -1.48 8.38
CA VAL A 116 3.07 -0.66 7.18
C VAL A 116 1.86 0.26 7.31
N LEU A 117 0.70 -0.29 7.67
CA LEU A 117 -0.54 0.48 7.80
C LEU A 117 -0.53 1.42 9.01
N ALA A 118 0.22 1.06 10.07
CA ALA A 118 0.42 1.91 11.24
C ALA A 118 1.04 3.29 10.91
N GLU A 119 1.74 3.40 9.77
CA GLU A 119 2.43 4.62 9.33
C GLU A 119 1.57 5.56 8.46
N ASN A 120 0.24 5.34 8.41
CA ASN A 120 -0.70 6.15 7.62
C ASN A 120 -0.28 6.31 6.14
N VAL A 121 0.11 5.19 5.52
CA VAL A 121 0.59 5.18 4.15
C VAL A 121 -0.54 5.33 3.14
N SER A 122 -0.27 6.08 2.08
CA SER A 122 -1.19 6.27 0.94
C SER A 122 -1.06 5.16 -0.12
N VAL A 123 0.12 4.54 -0.21
CA VAL A 123 0.45 3.49 -1.17
C VAL A 123 1.36 2.47 -0.50
N ILE A 124 1.19 1.19 -0.85
CA ILE A 124 2.06 0.10 -0.41
C ILE A 124 2.74 -0.52 -1.63
N MET A 125 4.06 -0.61 -1.58
CA MET A 125 4.89 -1.30 -2.57
C MET A 125 5.36 -2.63 -1.99
N TYR A 126 5.11 -3.74 -2.68
CA TYR A 126 5.44 -5.08 -2.18
C TYR A 126 6.36 -5.80 -3.16
N MET A 127 7.55 -6.21 -2.70
CA MET A 127 8.66 -6.64 -3.57
C MET A 127 9.22 -8.04 -3.25
N THR A 128 8.69 -8.75 -2.27
CA THR A 128 9.25 -10.02 -1.76
C THR A 128 8.99 -11.23 -2.68
N ASN A 129 8.00 -11.15 -3.57
CA ASN A 129 7.62 -12.29 -4.44
C ASN A 129 8.42 -12.40 -5.75
N ALA A 130 9.37 -11.50 -6.02
CA ALA A 130 10.02 -11.43 -7.33
C ALA A 130 10.95 -12.64 -7.63
N HIS A 131 11.46 -13.33 -6.61
CA HIS A 131 12.39 -14.47 -6.79
C HIS A 131 11.75 -15.85 -6.60
N ALA A 132 10.71 -15.98 -5.78
CA ALA A 132 10.09 -17.28 -5.49
C ALA A 132 9.15 -17.77 -6.61
N HIS A 133 8.63 -16.86 -7.43
CA HIS A 133 7.74 -17.17 -8.56
C HIS A 133 8.33 -16.71 -9.89
N GLY A 134 9.51 -17.23 -10.24
CA GLY A 134 10.09 -17.12 -11.59
C GLY A 134 9.24 -17.75 -12.73
N SER A 135 7.94 -17.96 -12.53
CA SER A 135 7.04 -18.52 -13.55
C SER A 135 5.66 -17.87 -13.66
N VAL A 136 5.26 -16.89 -12.83
CA VAL A 136 3.86 -16.39 -12.87
C VAL A 136 3.71 -14.96 -13.42
N TYR A 137 4.74 -14.11 -13.41
CA TYR A 137 4.60 -12.72 -13.92
C TYR A 137 5.76 -12.17 -14.76
N GLY A 138 6.55 -13.04 -15.40
CA GLY A 138 7.54 -12.59 -16.36
C GLY A 138 8.45 -13.72 -16.80
N GLY A 139 8.06 -14.39 -17.88
CA GLY A 139 8.94 -15.35 -18.54
C GLY A 139 10.28 -14.71 -18.90
N ASN A 140 11.32 -15.55 -18.80
CA ASN A 140 12.68 -15.35 -19.30
C ASN A 140 13.64 -14.60 -18.36
N VAL A 141 13.98 -15.22 -17.23
CA VAL A 141 15.35 -15.13 -16.70
C VAL A 141 16.12 -16.34 -17.23
N ALA A 142 16.35 -16.36 -18.54
CA ALA A 142 17.35 -17.23 -19.15
C ALA A 142 18.70 -16.50 -19.11
N THR A 143 19.59 -17.01 -18.26
CA THR A 143 21.05 -17.09 -18.48
C THR A 143 21.76 -15.84 -19.02
N ALA A 144 22.49 -15.14 -18.14
CA ALA A 144 23.73 -14.48 -18.53
C ALA A 144 24.88 -15.26 -17.88
N GLN A 145 25.68 -15.92 -18.72
CA GLN A 145 26.99 -16.47 -18.39
C GLN A 145 28.03 -15.34 -18.32
#